data_AF-A0A7U3D3K8-F1
#
_entry.id   AF-A0A7U3D3K8-F1
#
_cell.length_a   1.000
_cell.length_b   1.000
_cell.length_c   1.000
_cell.angle_alpha   90.00
_cell.angle_beta   90.00
_cell.angle_gamma   90.00
#
_symmetry.space_group_name_H-M   'P 1'
#
loop_
_entity.id
_entity.type
_entity.pdbx_description
1 polymer ?
#
loop_
_entity_poly.entity_id
_entity_poly.type
_entity_poly.pdbx_seq_one_letter_code
_entity_poly.pdbx_strand_id
1 'polypeptide(L)'
;MILTYKINHGSDFSKELERAKQIAEFAIKTKSISSKDVRQFGLKSVISNQILRKYSRSQRAKDVRSVKLTLPNQGIHFNHEDRTITIPSLKLTLSYHFRNDFVKINQVELDGEFAYISVTVPENALIEPKGYLGVDRNTTAHIAVVANPLNGKVMKLGKKAEHTHGKYKNIRKNLQKKRKYGKVKETKDKENRIVKDINHKVSKKIVQEAKNNGMGIKLEYLKGIRNAKSGRNFRYSLNSWSFYRLEQMIEYKARLLGVPVEHVDPHNTSKECSRCGLVGHRSGKSFKCPDCGHVDHADANASFNIALRPVFEEGMDRLHADRDACKGSTDTHREATL
;
A
#
# COMPACT_ATOMS: atom_id res chain seq x y z
N MET A 1 4.41 10.98 10.33
CA MET A 1 3.57 10.50 9.20
C MET A 1 2.34 11.38 8.95
N ILE A 2 1.81 11.47 7.72
CA ILE A 2 0.54 12.17 7.42
C ILE A 2 -0.61 11.16 7.31
N LEU A 3 -1.73 11.43 7.98
CA LEU A 3 -2.99 10.69 7.88
C LEU A 3 -4.14 11.58 7.46
N THR A 4 -5.09 11.04 6.70
CA THR A 4 -6.30 11.76 6.30
C THR A 4 -7.53 11.08 6.91
N TYR A 5 -8.30 11.84 7.69
CA TYR A 5 -9.54 11.40 8.31
C TYR A 5 -10.75 11.99 7.58
N LYS A 6 -11.84 11.24 7.54
CA LYS A 6 -13.11 11.65 6.91
C LYS A 6 -14.15 11.87 8.00
N ILE A 7 -14.73 13.06 8.07
CA ILE A 7 -15.76 13.44 9.04
C ILE A 7 -16.96 14.01 8.28
N ASN A 8 -18.18 13.72 8.72
CA ASN A 8 -19.38 14.38 8.20
C ASN A 8 -19.53 15.75 8.89
N HIS A 9 -19.63 16.84 8.12
CA HIS A 9 -19.72 18.20 8.66
C HIS A 9 -21.15 18.70 8.87
N GLY A 10 -22.18 17.97 8.41
CA GLY A 10 -23.60 18.30 8.63
C GLY A 10 -24.04 19.69 8.16
N SER A 11 -23.25 20.32 7.28
CA SER A 11 -23.42 21.71 6.84
C SER A 11 -23.59 21.76 5.33
N ASP A 12 -24.41 22.67 4.82
CA ASP A 12 -24.59 22.82 3.37
C ASP A 12 -23.57 23.82 2.79
N PHE A 13 -22.67 23.33 1.94
CA PHE A 13 -21.69 24.15 1.20
C PHE A 13 -21.98 24.21 -0.30
N SER A 14 -23.22 23.92 -0.73
CA SER A 14 -23.57 23.85 -2.15
C SER A 14 -23.25 25.15 -2.91
N LYS A 15 -23.52 26.31 -2.29
CA LYS A 15 -23.24 27.63 -2.88
C LYS A 15 -21.74 27.91 -3.00
N GLU A 16 -20.97 27.58 -1.96
CA GLU A 16 -19.52 27.74 -1.93
C GLU A 16 -18.84 26.81 -2.95
N LEU A 17 -19.33 25.57 -3.09
CA LEU A 17 -18.84 24.61 -4.07
C LEU A 17 -19.15 25.04 -5.51
N GLU A 18 -20.31 25.63 -5.75
CA GLU A 18 -20.68 26.20 -7.05
C GLU A 18 -19.76 27.37 -7.41
N ARG A 19 -19.54 28.31 -6.48
CA ARG A 19 -18.57 29.41 -6.65
C ARG A 19 -17.16 28.87 -6.90
N ALA A 20 -16.75 27.84 -6.17
CA ALA A 20 -15.45 27.20 -6.36
C ALA A 20 -15.30 26.56 -7.75
N LYS A 21 -16.38 26.01 -8.30
CA LYS A 21 -16.42 25.48 -9.68
C LYS A 21 -16.25 26.60 -10.71
N GLN A 22 -16.98 27.71 -10.56
CA GLN A 22 -16.84 28.88 -11.44
C GLN A 22 -15.40 29.43 -11.45
N ILE A 23 -14.78 29.52 -10.27
CA ILE A 23 -13.38 29.93 -10.12
C ILE A 23 -12.43 28.95 -10.82
N ALA A 24 -12.66 27.64 -10.70
CA ALA A 24 -11.82 26.63 -11.33
C ALA A 24 -11.94 26.67 -12.87
N GLU A 25 -13.14 26.86 -13.41
CA GLU A 25 -13.37 27.02 -14.84
C GLU A 25 -12.70 28.30 -15.38
N PHE A 26 -12.82 29.40 -14.64
CA PHE A 26 -12.10 30.64 -14.94
C PHE A 26 -10.59 30.42 -14.96
N ALA A 27 -10.05 29.73 -13.95
CA ALA A 27 -8.62 29.42 -13.82
C ALA A 27 -8.08 28.60 -15.00
N ILE A 28 -8.87 27.65 -15.53
CA ILE A 28 -8.47 26.86 -16.70
C ILE A 28 -8.40 27.74 -17.95
N LYS A 29 -9.35 28.67 -18.14
CA LYS A 29 -9.43 29.55 -19.31
C LYS A 29 -8.37 30.64 -19.30
N THR A 30 -8.24 31.38 -18.21
CA THR A 30 -7.38 32.58 -18.14
C THR A 30 -5.98 32.30 -17.62
N LYS A 31 -5.77 31.13 -16.98
CA LYS A 31 -4.51 30.77 -16.30
C LYS A 31 -4.05 31.78 -15.24
N SER A 32 -4.95 32.66 -14.79
CA SER A 32 -4.65 33.60 -13.71
C SER A 32 -4.35 32.88 -12.40
N ILE A 33 -3.51 33.48 -11.57
CA ILE A 33 -3.10 32.99 -10.25
C ILE A 33 -3.48 33.98 -9.14
N SER A 34 -4.03 35.13 -9.50
CA SER A 34 -4.35 36.23 -8.59
C SER A 34 -5.76 36.10 -8.04
N SER A 35 -5.92 36.18 -6.71
CA SER A 35 -7.26 36.23 -6.10
C SER A 35 -8.06 37.49 -6.46
N LYS A 36 -7.41 38.56 -6.96
CA LYS A 36 -8.10 39.80 -7.35
C LYS A 36 -9.06 39.55 -8.51
N ASP A 37 -8.64 38.72 -9.47
CA ASP A 37 -9.36 38.47 -10.73
C ASP A 37 -10.62 37.62 -10.51
N VAL A 38 -10.68 36.92 -9.38
CA VAL A 38 -11.79 36.05 -8.99
C VAL A 38 -12.60 36.60 -7.81
N ARG A 39 -12.34 37.85 -7.42
CA ARG A 39 -13.04 38.50 -6.30
C ARG A 39 -14.55 38.60 -6.55
N GLN A 40 -14.95 38.76 -7.81
CA GLN A 40 -16.35 38.84 -8.25
C GLN A 40 -17.19 37.59 -7.89
N PHE A 41 -16.56 36.43 -7.74
CA PHE A 41 -17.26 35.18 -7.40
C PHE A 41 -17.59 35.06 -5.90
N GLY A 42 -17.10 35.97 -5.05
CA GLY A 42 -17.51 36.07 -3.64
C GLY A 42 -17.00 34.95 -2.71
N LEU A 43 -15.98 34.18 -3.11
CA LEU A 43 -15.33 33.18 -2.27
C LEU A 43 -14.13 33.79 -1.53
N LYS A 44 -13.91 33.39 -0.28
CA LYS A 44 -12.78 33.88 0.54
C LYS A 44 -11.45 33.61 -0.16
N SER A 45 -10.55 34.60 -0.17
CA SER A 45 -9.26 34.57 -0.87
C SER A 45 -8.40 33.35 -0.52
N VAL A 46 -8.43 32.92 0.74
CA VAL A 46 -7.72 31.72 1.23
C VAL A 46 -8.10 30.47 0.43
N ILE A 47 -9.38 30.29 0.10
CA ILE A 47 -9.88 29.14 -0.67
C ILE A 47 -9.67 29.37 -2.17
N SER A 48 -10.00 30.56 -2.67
CA SER A 48 -9.83 30.93 -4.08
C SER A 48 -8.39 30.72 -4.57
N ASN A 49 -7.41 31.11 -3.75
CA ASN A 49 -5.99 30.92 -4.05
C ASN A 49 -5.59 29.45 -4.18
N GLN A 50 -6.16 28.55 -3.37
CA GLN A 50 -5.88 27.11 -3.48
C GLN A 50 -6.42 26.53 -4.79
N ILE A 51 -7.63 26.94 -5.18
CA ILE A 51 -8.26 26.52 -6.43
C ILE A 51 -7.44 27.03 -7.63
N LEU A 52 -7.11 28.33 -7.66
CA LEU A 52 -6.30 28.92 -8.73
C LEU A 52 -4.95 28.20 -8.88
N ARG A 53 -4.22 27.98 -7.78
CA ARG A 53 -2.94 27.25 -7.81
C ARG A 53 -3.07 25.83 -8.37
N LYS A 54 -4.18 25.14 -8.07
CA LYS A 54 -4.43 23.76 -8.51
C LYS A 54 -4.78 23.69 -10.00
N TYR A 55 -5.67 24.56 -10.49
CA TYR A 55 -6.21 24.46 -11.84
C TYR A 55 -5.40 25.25 -12.88
N SER A 56 -4.85 26.42 -12.53
CA SER A 56 -4.05 27.23 -13.47
C SER A 56 -2.75 26.51 -13.85
N ARG A 57 -2.08 25.85 -12.90
CA ARG A 57 -0.85 25.08 -13.14
C ARG A 57 -1.07 23.77 -13.90
N SER A 58 -2.31 23.32 -14.02
CA SER A 58 -2.60 22.06 -14.70
C SER A 58 -2.59 22.27 -16.22
N GLN A 59 -1.69 21.57 -16.92
CA GLN A 59 -1.62 21.60 -18.39
C GLN A 59 -2.64 20.67 -19.06
N ARG A 60 -3.22 19.73 -18.29
CA ARG A 60 -4.10 18.66 -18.82
C ARG A 60 -5.58 18.84 -18.50
N ALA A 61 -5.95 19.75 -17.60
CA ALA A 61 -7.34 19.93 -17.22
C ALA A 61 -8.08 20.72 -18.32
N LYS A 62 -9.10 20.08 -18.92
CA LYS A 62 -9.96 20.70 -19.94
C LYS A 62 -11.34 21.06 -19.41
N ASP A 63 -11.80 20.37 -18.37
CA ASP A 63 -13.15 20.49 -17.81
C ASP A 63 -13.13 20.18 -16.30
N VAL A 64 -14.05 20.78 -15.55
CA VAL A 64 -14.17 20.67 -14.09
C VAL A 64 -15.52 20.07 -13.72
N ARG A 65 -15.52 18.77 -13.40
CA ARG A 65 -16.75 18.07 -12.97
C ARG A 65 -17.12 18.35 -11.51
N SER A 66 -16.12 18.43 -10.64
CA SER A 66 -16.28 18.74 -9.22
C SER A 66 -15.05 19.42 -8.65
N VAL A 67 -15.27 20.30 -7.68
CA VAL A 67 -14.24 21.00 -6.91
C VAL A 67 -14.47 20.73 -5.44
N LYS A 68 -13.39 20.65 -4.67
CA LYS A 68 -13.44 20.63 -3.21
C LYS A 68 -12.91 21.94 -2.66
N LEU A 69 -13.50 22.45 -1.59
CA LEU A 69 -12.98 23.63 -0.90
C LEU A 69 -11.72 23.19 -0.14
N THR A 70 -10.58 23.71 -0.55
CA THR A 70 -9.28 23.35 0.03
C THR A 70 -8.82 24.46 0.95
N LEU A 71 -8.57 24.12 2.22
CA LEU A 71 -8.14 25.03 3.28
C LEU A 71 -6.73 24.66 3.74
N PRO A 72 -5.76 25.58 3.66
CA PRO A 72 -4.42 25.36 4.18
C PRO A 72 -4.38 25.49 5.72
N ASN A 73 -3.30 24.98 6.32
CA ASN A 73 -3.04 25.07 7.77
C ASN A 73 -3.28 26.45 8.40
N GLN A 74 -2.94 27.55 7.70
CA GLN A 74 -3.06 28.92 8.19
C GLN A 74 -4.50 29.34 8.57
N GLY A 75 -5.51 28.69 8.01
CA GLY A 75 -6.92 29.02 8.25
C GLY A 75 -7.65 28.05 9.18
N ILE A 76 -6.92 27.19 9.89
CA ILE A 76 -7.49 26.11 10.70
C ILE A 76 -6.98 26.23 12.13
N HIS A 77 -7.90 26.29 13.08
CA HIS A 77 -7.61 26.19 14.51
C HIS A 77 -8.14 24.86 15.04
N PHE A 78 -7.46 24.28 16.02
CA PHE A 78 -7.89 23.05 16.67
C PHE A 78 -7.63 23.11 18.16
N ASN A 79 -8.53 22.53 18.95
CA ASN A 79 -8.36 22.34 20.38
C ASN A 79 -8.36 20.84 20.70
N HIS A 80 -7.30 20.37 21.36
CA HIS A 80 -7.14 18.97 21.77
C HIS A 80 -8.02 18.60 22.97
N GLU A 81 -8.35 19.56 23.84
CA GLU A 81 -9.18 19.34 25.03
C GLU A 81 -10.63 19.11 24.63
N ASP A 82 -11.18 20.05 23.85
CA ASP A 82 -12.56 19.99 23.36
C ASP A 82 -12.76 19.05 22.16
N ARG A 83 -11.66 18.57 21.57
CA ARG A 83 -11.64 17.81 20.31
C ARG A 83 -12.41 18.50 19.19
N THR A 84 -12.16 19.79 19.01
CA THR A 84 -12.81 20.62 17.99
C THR A 84 -11.80 21.15 16.99
N ILE A 85 -12.25 21.31 15.73
CA ILE A 85 -11.53 21.96 14.65
C ILE A 85 -12.39 23.10 14.15
N THR A 86 -11.89 24.32 14.25
CA THR A 86 -12.57 25.53 13.81
C THR A 86 -11.96 26.05 12.52
N ILE A 87 -12.83 26.36 11.56
CA ILE A 87 -12.49 26.95 10.27
C ILE A 87 -13.19 28.31 10.20
N PRO A 88 -12.54 29.40 10.65
CA PRO A 88 -13.15 30.72 10.72
C PRO A 88 -13.62 31.24 9.37
N SER A 89 -12.90 30.91 8.30
CA SER A 89 -13.23 31.37 6.94
C SER A 89 -14.60 30.88 6.44
N LEU A 90 -15.09 29.77 7.00
CA LEU A 90 -16.38 29.17 6.67
C LEU A 90 -17.36 29.16 7.86
N LYS A 91 -16.98 29.77 9.00
CA LYS A 91 -17.73 29.72 10.26
C LYS A 91 -18.13 28.28 10.66
N LEU A 92 -17.24 27.33 10.42
CA LEU A 92 -17.49 25.91 10.63
C LEU A 92 -16.70 25.41 11.83
N THR A 93 -17.36 24.70 12.74
CA THR A 93 -16.72 23.99 13.86
C THR A 93 -17.04 22.51 13.73
N LEU A 94 -16.01 21.67 13.76
CA LEU A 94 -16.08 20.22 13.58
C LEU A 94 -15.60 19.53 14.84
N SER A 95 -16.45 18.71 15.46
CA SER A 95 -16.01 17.78 16.51
C SER A 95 -15.36 16.56 15.87
N TYR A 96 -14.19 16.16 16.38
CA TYR A 96 -13.46 14.99 15.87
C TYR A 96 -13.34 13.87 16.90
N HIS A 97 -13.36 12.63 16.38
CA HIS A 97 -13.30 11.40 17.17
C HIS A 97 -12.10 10.52 16.80
N PHE A 98 -11.18 11.03 15.99
CA PHE A 98 -9.96 10.31 15.64
C PHE A 98 -8.84 10.55 16.67
N ARG A 99 -7.67 9.97 16.41
CA ARG A 99 -6.46 10.02 17.26
C ARG A 99 -6.19 11.48 17.70
N ASN A 100 -6.00 11.72 18.99
CA ASN A 100 -5.85 13.09 19.53
C ASN A 100 -4.40 13.59 19.65
N ASP A 101 -3.41 12.76 19.34
CA ASP A 101 -1.98 13.06 19.49
C ASP A 101 -1.32 13.54 18.20
N PHE A 102 -2.11 14.13 17.28
CA PHE A 102 -1.55 14.73 16.08
C PHE A 102 -0.84 16.05 16.42
N VAL A 103 0.26 16.34 15.72
CA VAL A 103 1.07 17.55 15.95
C VAL A 103 0.47 18.77 15.26
N LYS A 104 -0.08 18.59 14.05
CA LYS A 104 -0.66 19.68 13.26
C LYS A 104 -1.65 19.18 12.22
N ILE A 105 -2.57 20.06 11.83
CA ILE A 105 -3.44 19.87 10.66
C ILE A 105 -2.77 20.55 9.45
N ASN A 106 -2.48 19.78 8.41
CA ASN A 106 -1.83 20.27 7.19
C ASN A 106 -2.82 20.94 6.25
N GLN A 107 -3.99 20.31 6.07
CA GLN A 107 -5.00 20.74 5.11
C GLN A 107 -6.35 20.13 5.47
N VAL A 108 -7.43 20.88 5.22
CA VAL A 108 -8.80 20.36 5.22
C VAL A 108 -9.40 20.51 3.82
N GLU A 109 -9.96 19.43 3.27
CA GLU A 109 -10.76 19.49 2.05
C GLU A 109 -12.23 19.26 2.40
N LEU A 110 -13.14 20.12 1.94
CA LEU A 110 -14.58 19.94 2.11
C LEU A 110 -15.21 19.59 0.76
N ASP A 111 -16.05 18.55 0.75
CA ASP A 111 -17.03 18.32 -0.31
C ASP A 111 -18.44 18.71 0.17
N GLY A 112 -19.50 18.19 -0.47
CA GLY A 112 -20.87 18.55 -0.10
C GLY A 112 -21.35 17.94 1.22
N GLU A 113 -20.68 16.91 1.72
CA GLU A 113 -21.12 16.15 2.91
C GLU A 113 -19.98 15.91 3.92
N PHE A 114 -18.74 15.85 3.45
CA PHE A 114 -17.59 15.41 4.22
C PHE A 114 -16.40 16.37 4.21
N ALA A 115 -15.77 16.45 5.38
CA ALA A 115 -14.47 17.05 5.59
C ALA A 115 -13.39 15.97 5.59
N TYR A 116 -12.35 16.15 4.76
CA TYR A 116 -11.15 15.34 4.74
C TYR A 116 -10.02 16.11 5.42
N ILE A 117 -9.68 15.71 6.64
CA ILE A 117 -8.72 16.41 7.50
C ILE A 117 -7.39 15.67 7.42
N SER A 118 -6.38 16.32 6.87
CA SER A 118 -5.03 15.77 6.77
C SER A 118 -4.18 16.24 7.93
N VAL A 119 -3.77 15.34 8.81
CA VAL A 119 -3.03 15.63 10.03
C VAL A 119 -1.65 14.97 10.03
N THR A 120 -0.69 15.58 10.70
CA THR A 120 0.63 15.01 10.95
C THR A 120 0.60 14.32 12.31
N VAL A 121 0.85 13.02 12.32
CA VAL A 121 0.89 12.18 13.53
C VAL A 121 2.34 11.78 13.81
N PRO A 122 2.78 11.80 15.08
CA PRO A 122 4.10 11.30 15.45
C PRO A 122 4.20 9.81 15.15
N GLU A 123 5.39 9.39 14.74
CA GLU A 123 5.73 7.98 14.56
C GLU A 123 6.27 7.45 15.89
N ASN A 124 5.92 6.21 16.22
CA ASN A 124 6.42 5.59 17.44
C ASN A 124 7.88 5.17 17.21
N ALA A 125 8.69 5.20 18.28
CA ALA A 125 10.04 4.66 18.23
C ALA A 125 10.02 3.19 17.78
N LEU A 126 11.02 2.80 16.99
CA LEU A 126 11.15 1.43 16.52
C LEU A 126 11.46 0.50 17.68
N ILE A 127 10.76 -0.63 17.75
CA ILE A 127 11.09 -1.72 18.66
C ILE A 127 12.35 -2.44 18.17
N GLU A 128 13.20 -2.89 19.09
CA GLU A 128 14.24 -3.86 18.78
C GLU A 128 13.59 -5.24 18.59
N PRO A 129 13.59 -5.79 17.37
CA PRO A 129 12.84 -6.99 17.08
C PRO A 129 13.61 -8.23 17.57
N LYS A 130 12.94 -9.13 18.31
CA LYS A 130 13.51 -10.44 18.70
C LYS A 130 13.73 -11.38 17.50
N GLY A 131 13.12 -11.04 16.37
CA GLY A 131 13.12 -11.78 15.13
C GLY A 131 12.13 -11.16 14.15
N TYR A 132 11.96 -11.75 12.97
CA TYR A 132 11.14 -11.18 11.90
C TYR A 132 10.05 -12.14 11.45
N LEU A 133 8.85 -11.61 11.21
CA LEU A 133 7.79 -12.30 10.49
C LEU A 133 8.04 -12.20 9.00
N GLY A 134 8.10 -13.33 8.29
CA GLY A 134 8.21 -13.33 6.83
C GLY A 134 6.83 -13.32 6.19
N VAL A 135 6.60 -12.38 5.28
CA VAL A 135 5.30 -12.21 4.61
C VAL A 135 5.44 -12.48 3.11
N ASP A 136 4.99 -13.67 2.70
CA ASP A 136 4.82 -14.02 1.29
C ASP A 136 3.51 -13.43 0.77
N ARG A 137 3.57 -12.69 -0.34
CA ARG A 137 2.44 -11.95 -0.91
C ARG A 137 1.98 -12.64 -2.18
N ASN A 138 0.74 -13.12 -2.19
CA ASN A 138 0.16 -13.86 -3.32
C ASN A 138 -1.12 -13.23 -3.88
N THR A 139 -1.40 -13.48 -5.17
CA THR A 139 -2.65 -13.07 -5.86
C THR A 139 -3.66 -14.20 -5.99
N THR A 140 -3.19 -15.44 -5.84
CA THR A 140 -3.97 -16.65 -6.01
C THR A 140 -4.16 -17.30 -4.65
N ALA A 141 -5.37 -17.78 -4.35
CA ALA A 141 -5.81 -18.21 -3.03
C ALA A 141 -5.72 -17.16 -1.91
N HIS A 142 -4.55 -17.05 -1.27
CA HIS A 142 -4.34 -16.16 -0.13
C HIS A 142 -3.65 -14.88 -0.58
N ILE A 143 -4.04 -13.75 0.01
CA ILE A 143 -3.38 -12.46 -0.25
C ILE A 143 -1.98 -12.44 0.37
N ALA A 144 -1.87 -13.00 1.57
CA ALA A 144 -0.61 -13.08 2.29
C ALA A 144 -0.52 -14.37 3.09
N VAL A 145 0.66 -14.97 3.10
CA VAL A 145 1.04 -16.05 4.00
C VAL A 145 2.15 -15.53 4.89
N VAL A 146 1.95 -15.60 6.21
CA VAL A 146 2.88 -15.08 7.21
C VAL A 146 3.45 -16.23 7.99
N ALA A 147 4.77 -16.33 8.10
CA ALA A 147 5.43 -17.28 8.95
C ALA A 147 6.13 -16.58 10.11
N ASN A 148 6.02 -17.18 11.28
CA ASN A 148 6.78 -16.82 12.46
C ASN A 148 7.84 -17.90 12.73
N PRO A 149 9.14 -17.61 12.51
CA PRO A 149 10.20 -18.58 12.74
C PRO A 149 10.41 -18.93 14.22
N LEU A 150 10.03 -18.05 15.17
CA LEU A 150 10.24 -18.30 16.60
C LEU A 150 9.34 -19.40 17.17
N ASN A 151 8.11 -19.52 16.66
CA ASN A 151 7.13 -20.52 17.13
C ASN A 151 6.64 -21.48 16.03
N GLY A 152 7.16 -21.37 14.81
CA GLY A 152 6.78 -22.20 13.66
C GLY A 152 5.36 -21.97 13.14
N LYS A 153 4.64 -20.94 13.61
CA LYS A 153 3.24 -20.70 13.24
C LYS A 153 3.12 -20.06 11.86
N VAL A 154 2.18 -20.55 11.05
CA VAL A 154 1.86 -20.01 9.72
C VAL A 154 0.42 -19.47 9.68
N MET A 155 0.26 -18.24 9.20
CA MET A 155 -1.03 -17.57 9.05
C MET A 155 -1.35 -17.30 7.59
N LYS A 156 -2.40 -17.95 7.08
CA LYS A 156 -2.90 -17.75 5.71
C LYS A 156 -4.05 -16.74 5.70
N LEU A 157 -3.84 -15.59 5.07
CA LEU A 157 -4.75 -14.44 5.14
C LEU A 157 -5.39 -14.11 3.78
N GLY A 158 -6.64 -13.64 3.82
CA GLY A 158 -7.31 -13.10 2.62
C GLY A 158 -7.86 -14.14 1.62
N LYS A 159 -8.16 -15.38 2.05
CA LYS A 159 -8.74 -16.45 1.18
C LYS A 159 -9.96 -15.99 0.35
N LYS A 160 -10.77 -15.07 0.89
CA LYS A 160 -11.97 -14.53 0.23
C LYS A 160 -11.66 -13.75 -1.07
N ALA A 161 -10.43 -13.30 -1.25
CA ALA A 161 -10.03 -12.49 -2.39
C ALA A 161 -10.08 -13.28 -3.70
N GLU A 162 -9.67 -14.55 -3.69
CA GLU A 162 -9.71 -15.42 -4.87
C GLU A 162 -11.14 -15.61 -5.38
N HIS A 163 -12.07 -15.95 -4.48
CA HIS A 163 -13.49 -16.09 -4.83
C HIS A 163 -14.07 -14.78 -5.37
N THR A 164 -13.69 -13.65 -4.75
CA THR A 164 -14.09 -12.31 -5.20
C THR A 164 -13.59 -12.06 -6.62
N HIS A 165 -12.30 -12.28 -6.89
CA HIS A 165 -11.72 -12.10 -8.22
C HIS A 165 -12.38 -13.00 -9.27
N GLY A 166 -12.64 -14.27 -8.96
CA GLY A 166 -13.34 -15.19 -9.85
C GLY A 166 -14.74 -14.70 -10.23
N LYS A 167 -15.54 -14.32 -9.23
CA LYS A 167 -16.88 -13.75 -9.42
C LYS A 167 -16.86 -12.50 -10.31
N TYR A 168 -16.04 -11.51 -9.98
CA TYR A 168 -15.98 -10.25 -10.70
C TYR A 168 -15.35 -10.39 -12.10
N LYS A 169 -14.41 -11.33 -12.30
CA LYS A 169 -13.90 -11.71 -13.63
C LYS A 169 -15.02 -12.24 -14.53
N ASN A 170 -15.86 -13.14 -14.03
CA ASN A 170 -16.97 -13.71 -14.80
C ASN A 170 -18.04 -12.66 -15.13
N ILE A 171 -18.40 -11.79 -14.18
CA ILE A 171 -19.32 -10.67 -14.41
C ILE A 171 -18.78 -9.75 -15.50
N ARG A 172 -17.50 -9.36 -15.42
CA ARG A 172 -16.87 -8.50 -16.45
C ARG A 172 -16.86 -9.16 -17.82
N LYS A 173 -16.51 -10.45 -17.91
CA LYS A 173 -16.51 -11.20 -19.18
C LYS A 173 -17.90 -11.15 -19.84
N ASN A 174 -18.96 -11.34 -19.05
CA ASN A 174 -20.34 -11.29 -19.54
C ASN A 174 -20.77 -9.87 -19.95
N LEU A 175 -20.40 -8.84 -19.18
CA LEU A 175 -20.70 -7.45 -19.51
C LEU A 175 -19.95 -6.94 -20.74
N GLN A 176 -18.70 -7.39 -20.93
CA GLN A 176 -17.89 -7.09 -22.12
C GLN A 176 -18.49 -7.71 -23.37
N LYS A 177 -18.93 -8.98 -23.32
CA LYS A 177 -19.67 -9.62 -24.42
C LYS A 177 -20.92 -8.82 -24.81
N LYS A 178 -21.64 -8.28 -23.81
CA LYS A 178 -22.82 -7.42 -24.01
C LYS A 178 -22.50 -5.95 -24.34
N ARG A 179 -21.22 -5.59 -24.54
CA ARG A 179 -20.72 -4.22 -24.81
C ARG A 179 -21.16 -3.15 -23.80
N LYS A 180 -21.48 -3.54 -22.56
CA LYS A 180 -21.92 -2.62 -21.49
C LYS A 180 -20.74 -2.06 -20.70
N TYR A 181 -19.88 -1.25 -21.34
CA TYR A 181 -18.62 -0.77 -20.77
C TYR A 181 -18.76 0.08 -19.50
N GLY A 182 -19.84 0.88 -19.36
CA GLY A 182 -20.12 1.62 -18.12
C GLY A 182 -20.25 0.70 -16.90
N LYS A 183 -21.03 -0.38 -17.05
CA LYS A 183 -21.20 -1.39 -15.99
C LYS A 183 -19.92 -2.17 -15.71
N VAL A 184 -19.05 -2.37 -16.71
CA VAL A 184 -17.72 -2.96 -16.51
C VAL A 184 -16.88 -2.08 -15.58
N LYS A 185 -16.93 -0.76 -15.76
CA LYS A 185 -16.22 0.20 -14.89
C LYS A 185 -16.76 0.16 -13.46
N GLU A 186 -18.07 0.26 -13.27
CA GLU A 186 -18.70 0.17 -11.94
C GLU A 186 -18.34 -1.13 -11.21
N THR A 187 -18.38 -2.24 -11.95
CA THR A 187 -18.04 -3.58 -11.44
C THR A 187 -16.58 -3.64 -10.97
N LYS A 188 -15.66 -3.04 -11.73
CA LYS A 188 -14.24 -2.93 -11.38
C LYS A 188 -14.05 -2.06 -10.13
N ASP A 189 -14.76 -0.95 -10.02
CA ASP A 189 -14.68 -0.08 -8.85
C ASP A 189 -15.21 -0.77 -7.59
N LYS A 190 -16.28 -1.56 -7.72
CA LYS A 190 -16.83 -2.37 -6.63
C LYS A 190 -15.84 -3.45 -6.16
N GLU A 191 -15.24 -4.21 -7.07
CA GLU A 191 -14.18 -5.17 -6.77
C GLU A 191 -13.00 -4.50 -6.06
N ASN A 192 -12.54 -3.35 -6.57
CA ASN A 192 -11.44 -2.59 -6.00
C ASN A 192 -11.70 -2.15 -4.55
N ARG A 193 -12.94 -1.73 -4.22
CA ARG A 193 -13.33 -1.37 -2.84
C ARG A 193 -13.28 -2.59 -1.91
N ILE A 194 -13.77 -3.75 -2.37
CA ILE A 194 -13.74 -5.00 -1.59
C ILE A 194 -12.29 -5.43 -1.33
N VAL A 195 -11.45 -5.50 -2.37
CA VAL A 195 -10.03 -5.88 -2.23
C VAL A 195 -9.28 -4.88 -1.33
N LYS A 196 -9.60 -3.58 -1.42
CA LYS A 196 -9.04 -2.56 -0.53
C LYS A 196 -9.37 -2.84 0.94
N ASP A 197 -10.63 -3.15 1.25
CA ASP A 197 -11.06 -3.50 2.62
C ASP A 197 -10.33 -4.76 3.13
N ILE A 198 -10.23 -5.80 2.30
CA ILE A 198 -9.49 -7.01 2.66
C ILE A 198 -8.02 -6.67 2.94
N ASN A 199 -7.35 -5.89 2.09
CA ASN A 199 -5.96 -5.46 2.32
C ASN A 199 -5.81 -4.67 3.62
N HIS A 200 -6.76 -3.80 3.99
CA HIS A 200 -6.73 -3.10 5.28
C HIS A 200 -6.84 -4.08 6.46
N LYS A 201 -7.73 -5.08 6.38
CA LYS A 201 -7.89 -6.08 7.44
C LYS A 201 -6.65 -6.97 7.57
N VAL A 202 -6.12 -7.44 6.44
CA VAL A 202 -4.91 -8.28 6.38
C VAL A 202 -3.70 -7.53 6.92
N SER A 203 -3.37 -6.35 6.38
CA SER A 203 -2.24 -5.54 6.87
C SER A 203 -2.35 -5.19 8.35
N LYS A 204 -3.55 -4.86 8.86
CA LYS A 204 -3.75 -4.61 10.30
C LYS A 204 -3.39 -5.85 11.13
N LYS A 205 -3.84 -7.03 10.70
CA LYS A 205 -3.59 -8.29 11.41
C LYS A 205 -2.10 -8.65 11.41
N ILE A 206 -1.40 -8.47 10.28
CA ILE A 206 0.04 -8.74 10.17
C ILE A 206 0.84 -7.86 11.16
N VAL A 207 0.59 -6.55 11.15
CA VAL A 207 1.32 -5.63 12.02
C VAL A 207 0.98 -5.87 13.49
N GLN A 208 -0.28 -6.20 13.81
CA GLN A 208 -0.64 -6.54 15.18
C GLN A 208 0.05 -7.81 15.68
N GLU A 209 0.15 -8.84 14.83
CA GLU A 209 0.89 -10.06 15.16
C GLU A 209 2.37 -9.76 15.42
N ALA A 210 3.00 -8.95 14.56
CA ALA A 210 4.39 -8.54 14.73
C ALA A 210 4.59 -7.80 16.06
N LYS A 211 3.73 -6.81 16.34
CA LYS A 211 3.76 -6.04 17.59
C LYS A 211 3.59 -6.91 18.83
N ASN A 212 2.58 -7.80 18.82
CA ASN A 212 2.26 -8.65 19.97
C ASN A 212 3.39 -9.62 20.32
N ASN A 213 4.16 -10.07 19.33
CA ASN A 213 5.29 -10.97 19.52
C ASN A 213 6.63 -10.21 19.68
N GLY A 214 6.65 -8.87 19.62
CA GLY A 214 7.89 -8.09 19.68
C GLY A 214 8.83 -8.34 18.48
N MET A 215 8.25 -8.50 17.30
CA MET A 215 8.95 -8.89 16.07
C MET A 215 8.87 -7.80 15.00
N GLY A 216 9.86 -7.80 14.10
CA GLY A 216 9.84 -7.04 12.85
C GLY A 216 9.07 -7.77 11.76
N ILE A 217 8.94 -7.13 10.59
CA ILE A 217 8.32 -7.72 9.40
C ILE A 217 9.33 -7.68 8.25
N LYS A 218 9.51 -8.81 7.56
CA LYS A 218 10.26 -8.90 6.31
C LYS A 218 9.32 -9.11 5.12
N LEU A 219 9.56 -8.34 4.07
CA LEU A 219 8.84 -8.38 2.80
C LEU A 219 9.84 -8.57 1.66
N GLU A 220 9.45 -9.26 0.60
CA GLU A 220 10.28 -9.29 -0.61
C GLU A 220 10.34 -7.91 -1.28
N TYR A 221 11.51 -7.53 -1.78
CA TYR A 221 11.69 -6.35 -2.60
C TYR A 221 11.19 -6.60 -4.03
N LEU A 222 9.97 -6.15 -4.33
CA LEU A 222 9.31 -6.43 -5.62
C LEU A 222 9.34 -5.25 -6.62
N LYS A 223 10.15 -4.20 -6.41
CA LYS A 223 10.24 -3.11 -7.39
C LYS A 223 10.93 -3.64 -8.67
N GLY A 224 10.44 -3.22 -9.84
CA GLY A 224 11.01 -3.62 -11.15
C GLY A 224 10.46 -4.91 -11.78
N ILE A 225 9.75 -5.77 -11.03
CA ILE A 225 9.21 -7.05 -11.55
C ILE A 225 8.19 -6.86 -12.70
N ARG A 226 7.61 -5.66 -12.84
CA ARG A 226 6.73 -5.32 -13.98
C ARG A 226 7.39 -5.46 -15.35
N ASN A 227 8.73 -5.33 -15.42
CA ASN A 227 9.50 -5.42 -16.65
C ASN A 227 10.00 -6.83 -16.96
N ALA A 228 9.86 -7.79 -16.03
CA ALA A 228 10.28 -9.16 -16.25
C ALA A 228 9.34 -9.87 -17.24
N LYS A 229 9.91 -10.63 -18.19
CA LYS A 229 9.18 -11.47 -19.17
C LYS A 229 8.43 -12.60 -18.46
N SER A 230 7.31 -12.26 -17.85
CA SER A 230 6.42 -13.20 -17.18
C SER A 230 5.24 -13.59 -18.07
N GLY A 231 4.74 -14.81 -17.89
CA GLY A 231 3.60 -15.36 -18.62
C GLY A 231 2.31 -14.53 -18.45
N ARG A 232 1.39 -14.64 -19.42
CA ARG A 232 0.17 -13.81 -19.53
C ARG A 232 -0.69 -13.77 -18.26
N ASN A 233 -0.73 -14.88 -17.51
CA ASN A 233 -1.47 -15.01 -16.24
C ASN A 233 -0.76 -14.31 -15.06
N PHE A 234 0.58 -14.36 -15.01
CA PHE A 234 1.38 -13.66 -14.00
C PHE A 234 1.32 -12.14 -14.23
N ARG A 235 1.31 -11.69 -15.49
CA ARG A 235 1.18 -10.27 -15.84
C ARG A 235 -0.16 -9.66 -15.40
N TYR A 236 -1.24 -10.43 -15.35
CA TYR A 236 -2.54 -9.97 -14.82
C TYR A 236 -2.51 -9.84 -13.28
N SER A 237 -1.85 -10.78 -12.62
CA SER A 237 -1.58 -10.76 -11.18
C SER A 237 -0.69 -9.58 -10.77
N LEU A 238 0.43 -9.35 -11.48
CA LEU A 238 1.34 -8.21 -11.28
C LEU A 238 0.69 -6.84 -11.56
N ASN A 239 -0.23 -6.78 -12.54
CA ASN A 239 -1.00 -5.58 -12.84
C ASN A 239 -2.16 -5.34 -11.87
N SER A 240 -2.49 -6.33 -11.04
CA SER A 240 -3.40 -6.10 -9.94
C SER A 240 -2.63 -5.28 -8.89
N TRP A 241 -3.02 -4.01 -8.75
CA TRP A 241 -2.53 -3.03 -7.78
C TRP A 241 -2.61 -3.48 -6.30
N SER A 242 -2.92 -4.75 -6.02
CA SER A 242 -3.18 -5.33 -4.72
C SER A 242 -1.91 -5.55 -3.89
N PHE A 243 -0.81 -6.03 -4.50
CA PHE A 243 0.45 -6.33 -3.80
C PHE A 243 1.14 -5.10 -3.24
N TYR A 244 1.36 -4.11 -4.11
CA TYR A 244 1.98 -2.85 -3.75
C TYR A 244 1.12 -2.10 -2.71
N ARG A 245 -0.20 -2.15 -2.88
CA ARG A 245 -1.13 -1.58 -1.91
C ARG A 245 -1.04 -2.27 -0.55
N LEU A 246 -0.90 -3.60 -0.52
CA LEU A 246 -0.77 -4.33 0.75
C LEU A 246 0.52 -3.93 1.47
N GLU A 247 1.64 -3.88 0.76
CA GLU A 247 2.94 -3.44 1.29
C GLU A 247 2.87 -2.02 1.84
N GLN A 248 2.37 -1.05 1.07
CA GLN A 248 2.14 0.30 1.56
C GLN A 248 1.29 0.33 2.83
N MET A 249 0.25 -0.51 2.89
CA MET A 249 -0.61 -0.61 4.07
C MET A 249 0.07 -1.26 5.28
N ILE A 250 1.00 -2.19 5.06
CA ILE A 250 1.82 -2.78 6.12
C ILE A 250 2.78 -1.70 6.64
N GLU A 251 3.54 -1.06 5.75
CA GLU A 251 4.55 -0.05 6.11
C GLU A 251 3.98 1.07 6.97
N TYR A 252 2.90 1.75 6.52
CA TYR A 252 2.40 2.89 7.27
C TYR A 252 1.84 2.47 8.63
N LYS A 253 1.23 1.27 8.72
CA LYS A 253 0.70 0.74 10.00
C LYS A 253 1.81 0.29 10.93
N ALA A 254 2.89 -0.24 10.37
CA ALA A 254 4.06 -0.64 11.12
C ALA A 254 4.75 0.59 11.73
N ARG A 255 4.96 1.66 10.95
CA ARG A 255 5.47 2.96 11.46
C ARG A 255 4.59 3.55 12.57
N LEU A 256 3.26 3.44 12.45
CA LEU A 256 2.33 3.87 13.50
C LEU A 256 2.50 3.12 14.82
N LEU A 257 3.01 1.90 14.78
CA LEU A 257 3.12 1.01 15.92
C LEU A 257 4.57 0.77 16.36
N GLY A 258 5.54 1.41 15.71
CA GLY A 258 6.97 1.21 15.98
C GLY A 258 7.50 -0.14 15.51
N VAL A 259 6.81 -0.83 14.61
CA VAL A 259 7.24 -2.14 14.10
C VAL A 259 8.22 -1.93 12.93
N PRO A 260 9.46 -2.44 12.99
CA PRO A 260 10.40 -2.32 11.88
C PRO A 260 9.93 -3.18 10.70
N VAL A 261 10.11 -2.64 9.49
CA VAL A 261 9.83 -3.34 8.23
C VAL A 261 11.09 -3.33 7.39
N GLU A 262 11.53 -4.52 7.00
CA GLU A 262 12.72 -4.74 6.18
C GLU A 262 12.35 -5.42 4.87
N HIS A 263 13.20 -5.21 3.86
CA HIS A 263 13.06 -5.82 2.56
C HIS A 263 14.13 -6.88 2.33
N VAL A 264 13.78 -7.96 1.64
CA VAL A 264 14.68 -9.06 1.30
C VAL A 264 14.71 -9.33 -0.20
N ASP A 265 15.78 -9.94 -0.70
CA ASP A 265 15.89 -10.29 -2.11
C ASP A 265 14.86 -11.37 -2.49
N PRO A 266 13.99 -11.14 -3.49
CA PRO A 266 13.02 -12.13 -3.97
C PRO A 266 13.67 -13.35 -4.67
N HIS A 267 14.96 -13.32 -4.99
CA HIS A 267 15.61 -14.38 -5.76
C HIS A 267 15.57 -15.74 -5.03
N ASN A 268 14.94 -16.75 -5.65
CA ASN A 268 14.79 -18.12 -5.14
C ASN A 268 14.10 -18.30 -3.77
N THR A 269 13.47 -17.28 -3.21
CA THR A 269 12.68 -17.39 -1.96
C THR A 269 11.62 -18.50 -2.02
N SER A 270 11.10 -18.79 -3.22
CA SER A 270 10.08 -19.82 -3.44
C SER A 270 10.61 -21.18 -3.88
N LYS A 271 11.93 -21.33 -4.06
CA LYS A 271 12.60 -22.56 -4.50
C LYS A 271 13.56 -23.13 -3.46
N GLU A 272 14.08 -22.32 -2.54
CA GLU A 272 14.97 -22.79 -1.48
C GLU A 272 14.18 -23.45 -0.34
N CYS A 273 14.83 -24.38 0.37
CA CYS A 273 14.25 -25.00 1.55
C CYS A 273 14.48 -24.13 2.78
N SER A 274 13.42 -23.84 3.52
CA SER A 274 13.49 -23.08 4.78
C SER A 274 14.23 -23.76 5.92
N ARG A 275 14.53 -25.06 5.80
CA ARG A 275 15.31 -25.81 6.80
C ARG A 275 16.80 -25.87 6.49
N CYS A 276 17.17 -26.15 5.23
CA CYS A 276 18.58 -26.39 4.86
C CYS A 276 19.16 -25.36 3.87
N GLY A 277 18.36 -24.44 3.33
CA GLY A 277 18.79 -23.42 2.36
C GLY A 277 19.05 -23.93 0.94
N LEU A 278 19.07 -25.26 0.72
CA LEU A 278 19.28 -25.86 -0.60
C LEU A 278 18.04 -25.77 -1.50
N VAL A 279 18.26 -25.84 -2.81
CA VAL A 279 17.19 -25.74 -3.81
C VAL A 279 16.33 -27.00 -3.77
N GLY A 280 15.05 -26.84 -3.48
CA GLY A 280 14.07 -27.91 -3.51
C GLY A 280 13.21 -27.94 -4.78
N HIS A 281 12.34 -28.95 -4.85
CA HIS A 281 11.37 -29.14 -5.91
C HIS A 281 10.02 -28.56 -5.52
N ARG A 282 9.53 -27.59 -6.30
CA ARG A 282 8.18 -27.04 -6.19
C ARG A 282 7.27 -27.61 -7.27
N SER A 283 6.18 -28.25 -6.87
CA SER A 283 5.10 -28.68 -7.76
C SER A 283 3.78 -28.02 -7.33
N GLY A 284 3.41 -26.95 -8.04
CA GLY A 284 2.22 -26.15 -7.70
C GLY A 284 2.30 -25.52 -6.30
N LYS A 285 1.44 -26.02 -5.39
CA LYS A 285 1.34 -25.59 -3.98
C LYS A 285 2.15 -26.46 -3.01
N SER A 286 2.80 -27.51 -3.50
CA SER A 286 3.62 -28.42 -2.69
C SER A 286 5.10 -28.14 -2.91
N PHE A 287 5.88 -28.22 -1.84
CA PHE A 287 7.33 -28.12 -1.85
C PHE A 287 7.94 -29.39 -1.22
N LYS A 288 8.99 -29.93 -1.85
CA LYS A 288 9.76 -31.06 -1.33
C LYS A 288 11.26 -30.77 -1.51
N CYS A 289 12.02 -30.82 -0.42
CA CYS A 289 13.47 -30.74 -0.47
C CYS A 289 14.04 -32.15 -0.69
N PRO A 290 14.88 -32.37 -1.73
CA PRO A 290 15.53 -33.66 -1.96
C PRO A 290 16.63 -33.93 -0.95
N ASP A 291 17.30 -32.90 -0.43
CA ASP A 291 18.47 -33.04 0.44
C ASP A 291 18.10 -33.38 1.89
N CYS A 292 17.18 -32.62 2.50
CA CYS A 292 16.79 -32.84 3.90
C CYS A 292 15.42 -33.53 4.07
N GLY A 293 14.75 -33.90 2.97
CA GLY A 293 13.45 -34.57 2.98
C GLY A 293 12.27 -33.69 3.42
N HIS A 294 12.47 -32.40 3.69
CA HIS A 294 11.40 -31.50 4.15
C HIS A 294 10.28 -31.37 3.12
N VAL A 295 9.03 -31.55 3.57
CA VAL A 295 7.82 -31.37 2.77
C VAL A 295 6.92 -30.33 3.45
N ASP A 296 6.48 -29.33 2.69
CA ASP A 296 5.55 -28.31 3.18
C ASP A 296 4.75 -27.68 2.02
N HIS A 297 3.77 -26.85 2.35
CA HIS A 297 3.11 -25.98 1.41
C HIS A 297 4.10 -24.92 0.90
N ALA A 298 4.17 -24.73 -0.42
CA ALA A 298 5.16 -23.86 -1.06
C ALA A 298 5.12 -22.42 -0.52
N ASP A 299 3.93 -21.83 -0.36
CA ASP A 299 3.78 -20.48 0.19
C ASP A 299 4.21 -20.37 1.67
N ALA A 300 4.09 -21.46 2.45
CA ALA A 300 4.53 -21.49 3.85
C ALA A 300 6.06 -21.53 3.92
N ASN A 301 6.69 -22.45 3.17
CA ASN A 301 8.14 -22.50 3.02
C ASN A 301 8.72 -21.17 2.51
N ALA A 302 8.07 -20.54 1.52
CA ALA A 302 8.47 -19.21 1.03
C ALA A 302 8.40 -18.15 2.14
N SER A 303 7.32 -18.13 2.93
CA SER A 303 7.21 -17.18 4.05
C SER A 303 8.29 -17.39 5.13
N PHE A 304 8.72 -18.63 5.40
CA PHE A 304 9.86 -18.88 6.29
C PHE A 304 11.18 -18.41 5.68
N ASN A 305 11.42 -18.66 4.39
CA ASN A 305 12.61 -18.16 3.70
C ASN A 305 12.70 -16.63 3.78
N ILE A 306 11.58 -15.92 3.58
CA ILE A 306 11.53 -14.46 3.70
C ILE A 306 11.88 -14.00 5.12
N ALA A 307 11.42 -14.73 6.14
CA ALA A 307 11.71 -14.39 7.54
C ALA A 307 13.20 -14.54 7.89
N LEU A 308 13.84 -15.59 7.38
CA LEU A 308 15.21 -15.99 7.71
C LEU A 308 16.27 -15.31 6.82
N ARG A 309 15.87 -14.77 5.67
CA ARG A 309 16.80 -14.17 4.71
C ARG A 309 17.39 -12.84 5.23
N PRO A 310 18.68 -12.56 4.96
CA PRO A 310 19.29 -11.26 5.27
C PRO A 310 18.58 -10.10 4.55
N VAL A 311 18.75 -8.90 5.11
CA VAL A 311 18.22 -7.67 4.54
C VAL A 311 18.84 -7.42 3.16
N PHE A 312 18.03 -6.94 2.24
CA PHE A 312 18.47 -6.54 0.92
C PHE A 312 19.06 -5.13 0.96
N GLU A 313 20.35 -5.00 0.65
CA GLU A 313 21.03 -3.73 0.43
C GLU A 313 21.07 -3.42 -1.07
N GLU A 314 20.39 -2.35 -1.50
CA GLU A 314 20.47 -1.88 -2.89
C GLU A 314 21.91 -1.39 -3.19
N GLY A 315 22.67 -2.16 -3.97
CA GLY A 315 24.01 -1.77 -4.43
C GLY A 315 25.12 -2.78 -4.18
N MET A 316 24.88 -3.87 -3.44
CA MET A 316 25.74 -5.05 -3.51
C MET A 316 25.38 -5.84 -4.77
N ASP A 317 26.07 -5.56 -5.88
CA ASP A 317 26.26 -6.59 -6.89
C ASP A 317 26.78 -7.81 -6.15
N ARG A 318 25.98 -8.88 -6.10
CA ARG A 318 26.45 -10.15 -5.56
C ARG A 318 27.65 -10.55 -6.40
N LEU A 319 28.85 -10.39 -5.85
CA LEU A 319 30.05 -11.00 -6.41
C LEU A 319 29.71 -12.47 -6.62
N HIS A 320 29.70 -12.88 -7.88
CA HIS A 320 29.41 -14.24 -8.35
C HIS A 320 30.43 -15.29 -7.86
N ALA A 321 31.22 -15.01 -6.82
CA ALA A 321 32.42 -15.76 -6.46
C ALA A 321 32.20 -16.94 -5.49
N ASP A 322 31.19 -16.93 -4.61
CA ASP A 322 31.11 -17.97 -3.56
C ASP A 322 30.15 -19.14 -3.88
N ARG A 323 29.99 -19.48 -5.16
CA ARG A 323 29.19 -20.65 -5.60
C ARG A 323 29.97 -21.80 -6.23
N ASP A 324 31.29 -21.71 -6.35
CA ASP A 324 32.12 -22.76 -6.98
C ASP A 324 33.19 -23.37 -6.05
N ALA A 325 32.91 -23.49 -4.75
CA ALA A 325 33.72 -24.29 -3.83
C ALA A 325 32.92 -25.49 -3.29
N CYS A 326 32.38 -26.31 -4.19
CA CYS A 326 31.94 -27.69 -3.92
C CYS A 326 31.58 -28.39 -5.23
N LYS A 327 32.55 -28.49 -6.15
CA LYS A 327 32.56 -29.55 -7.16
C LYS A 327 33.81 -30.38 -6.89
N GLY A 328 33.58 -31.61 -6.45
CA GLY A 328 34.63 -32.60 -6.31
C GLY A 328 35.39 -32.74 -7.62
N SER A 329 36.71 -32.61 -7.52
CA SER A 329 37.61 -33.05 -8.58
C SER A 329 37.71 -34.57 -8.48
N THR A 330 36.99 -35.25 -9.36
CA THR A 330 37.35 -36.60 -9.81
C THR A 330 38.22 -36.43 -11.06
N ASP A 331 39.53 -36.54 -10.91
CA ASP A 331 40.36 -37.47 -11.68
C ASP A 331 41.88 -37.29 -11.40
N THR A 332 42.48 -38.45 -11.13
CA THR A 332 43.89 -38.89 -10.96
C THR A 332 44.99 -38.11 -11.70
N HIS A 333 46.24 -38.05 -11.19
CA HIS A 333 47.20 -39.18 -11.20
C HIS A 333 48.08 -39.33 -9.95
N ARG A 334 48.44 -40.60 -9.70
CA ARG A 334 49.47 -41.09 -8.78
C ARG A 334 50.86 -40.67 -9.26
N GLU A 335 51.72 -40.24 -8.34
CA GLU A 335 53.14 -40.59 -8.35
C GLU A 335 53.55 -40.98 -6.92
N ALA A 336 54.21 -42.13 -6.83
CA ALA A 336 54.84 -42.66 -5.64
C ALA A 336 56.29 -42.17 -5.62
N THR A 337 56.80 -41.77 -4.45
CA THR A 337 58.24 -41.89 -4.19
C THR A 337 58.49 -42.15 -2.71
N LEU A 338 59.08 -43.33 -2.46
CA LEU A 338 59.77 -43.89 -1.29
C LEU A 338 59.04 -43.89 0.07
#